data_AF-A0A7V6CCR7-F1
#
_entry.id   AF-A0A7V6CCR7-F1
#
_cell.length_a   1.000
_cell.length_b   1.000
_cell.length_c   1.000
_cell.angle_alpha   90.00
_cell.angle_beta   90.00
_cell.angle_gamma   90.00
#
_symmetry.space_group_name_H-M   'P 1'
#
loop_
_entity.id
_entity.type
_entity.pdbx_description
1 polymer ?
#
loop_
_entity_poly.entity_id
_entity_poly.type
_entity_poly.pdbx_seq_one_letter_code
_entity_poly.pdbx_strand_id
1 'polypeptide(L)' 'MRVLVTGNKGYIGSKLVPMLLERGHEVTGLDTDLFAACTFTGDLAPVETIACDV' A
#
# COMPACT_ATOMS: atom_id res chain seq x y z
N MET A 1 14.24 6.76 -2.53
CA MET A 1 14.62 5.78 -1.47
C MET A 1 13.75 4.54 -1.62
N ARG A 2 14.20 3.37 -1.13
CA ARG A 2 13.40 2.14 -1.09
C ARG A 2 12.58 2.10 0.21
N VAL A 3 11.26 1.95 0.11
CA VAL A 3 10.33 2.01 1.25
C VAL A 3 9.43 0.78 1.25
N LEU A 4 9.42 0.04 2.36
CA LEU A 4 8.43 -1.00 2.61
C LEU A 4 7.26 -0.38 3.40
N VAL A 5 6.04 -0.48 2.88
CA VAL A 5 4.83 0.01 3.54
C VAL A 5 4.00 -1.18 4.02
N THR A 6 3.95 -1.38 5.33
CA THR A 6 3.05 -2.36 5.94
C THR A 6 1.62 -1.81 5.97
N GLY A 7 0.63 -2.67 5.70
CA GLY A 7 -0.76 -2.24 5.62
C GLY A 7 -1.04 -1.33 4.42
N ASN A 8 -0.34 -1.52 3.28
CA ASN A 8 -0.43 -0.62 2.13
C ASN A 8 -1.82 -0.59 1.46
N LYS A 9 -2.65 -1.61 1.69
CA LYS A 9 -4.05 -1.65 1.22
C LYS A 9 -5.02 -1.09 2.25
N GLY A 10 -4.57 -0.86 3.49
CA GLY A 10 -5.35 -0.28 4.57
C GLY A 10 -5.60 1.23 4.41
N TYR A 11 -6.36 1.80 5.35
CA TYR A 11 -6.79 3.20 5.32
C TYR A 11 -5.63 4.18 5.12
N ILE A 12 -4.59 4.08 5.94
CA ILE A 12 -3.41 4.96 5.85
C ILE A 12 -2.56 4.62 4.61
N GLY A 13 -2.31 3.32 4.39
CA GLY A 13 -1.52 2.84 3.26
C GLY A 13 -2.01 3.33 1.91
N SER A 14 -3.33 3.30 1.71
CA SER A 14 -3.99 3.74 0.47
C SER A 14 -3.73 5.21 0.10
N LYS A 15 -3.41 6.07 1.09
CA LYS A 15 -3.04 7.47 0.88
C LYS A 15 -1.53 7.70 0.93
N LEU A 16 -0.84 7.00 1.81
CA LEU A 16 0.60 7.14 1.98
C LEU A 16 1.38 6.68 0.74
N VAL A 17 0.97 5.56 0.11
CA VAL A 17 1.68 5.00 -1.04
C VAL A 17 1.72 6.00 -2.22
N PRO A 18 0.60 6.60 -2.68
CA PRO A 18 0.65 7.67 -3.68
C PRO A 18 1.60 8.81 -3.31
N MET A 19 1.54 9.29 -2.06
CA MET A 19 2.38 10.40 -1.60
C MET A 19 3.88 10.07 -1.63
N LEU A 20 4.26 8.81 -1.44
CA LEU A 20 5.64 8.34 -1.53
C LEU A 20 6.07 8.19 -3.00
N LEU A 21 5.21 7.65 -3.86
CA LEU A 21 5.47 7.55 -5.30
C LEU A 21 5.66 8.93 -5.93
N GLU A 22 4.80 9.90 -5.61
CA GLU A 22 4.89 11.30 -6.08
C GLU A 22 6.22 11.97 -5.69
N ARG A 23 6.85 11.53 -4.61
CA ARG A 23 8.15 12.01 -4.14
C ARG A 23 9.34 11.25 -4.74
N GLY A 24 9.10 10.32 -5.66
CA GLY A 24 10.16 9.53 -6.32
C GLY A 24 10.74 8.42 -5.45
N HIS A 25 9.98 7.92 -4.45
CA HIS A 25 10.36 6.73 -3.71
C HIS A 25 9.98 5.46 -4.48
N GLU A 26 10.83 4.44 -4.35
CA GLU A 26 10.54 3.08 -4.82
C GLU A 26 9.83 2.36 -3.67
N VAL A 27 8.57 1.97 -3.89
CA VAL A 27 7.67 1.49 -2.82
C VAL A 27 7.31 0.03 -3.07
N THR A 28 7.46 -0.79 -2.03
CA THR A 28 6.92 -2.15 -1.96
C THR A 28 5.91 -2.22 -0.82
N GLY A 29 4.75 -2.82 -1.07
CA GLY A 29 3.71 -3.07 -0.08
C GLY A 29 3.91 -4.39 0.66
N LEU A 30 3.37 -4.47 1.87
CA LEU A 30 3.15 -5.72 2.60
C LEU A 30 1.77 -5.65 3.26
N ASP A 31 0.88 -6.56 2.92
CA ASP A 31 -0.48 -6.58 3.46
C ASP A 31 -1.09 -7.99 3.42
N THR A 32 -1.75 -8.38 4.50
CA THR A 32 -2.53 -9.64 4.61
C THR A 32 -3.85 -9.58 3.85
N ASP A 33 -4.27 -8.40 3.44
CA ASP A 33 -5.53 -8.12 2.71
C ASP A 33 -6.79 -8.43 3.53
N LEU A 34 -6.73 -8.25 4.85
CA LEU A 34 -7.85 -8.53 5.79
C LEU A 34 -9.15 -7.79 5.42
N PHE A 35 -9.05 -6.66 4.72
CA PHE A 35 -10.16 -5.82 4.32
C PHE A 35 -10.41 -5.81 2.80
N ALA A 36 -9.99 -6.84 2.07
CA ALA A 36 -10.18 -6.92 0.61
C ALA A 36 -11.64 -6.69 0.17
N ALA A 37 -12.62 -7.13 0.97
CA ALA A 37 -14.04 -6.94 0.72
C ALA A 37 -14.59 -5.55 1.09
N CYS A 38 -13.77 -4.72 1.75
CA CYS A 38 -14.10 -3.38 2.21
C CYS A 38 -13.14 -2.37 1.57
N THR A 39 -13.27 -2.17 0.28
CA THR A 39 -12.46 -1.18 -0.44
C THR A 39 -12.87 0.24 -0.02
N PHE A 40 -11.89 1.05 0.38
CA PHE A 40 -12.09 2.50 0.51
C PHE A 40 -12.33 3.13 -0.87
N THR A 41 -12.72 4.41 -0.92
CA THR A 41 -13.03 5.09 -2.18
C THR A 41 -11.79 5.27 -3.06
N GLY A 42 -11.91 4.91 -4.35
CA GLY A 42 -10.86 5.02 -5.35
C GLY A 42 -10.02 3.76 -5.51
N ASP A 43 -9.13 3.75 -6.50
CA ASP A 43 -8.22 2.64 -6.75
C ASP A 43 -6.97 2.74 -5.87
N LEU A 44 -6.42 1.59 -5.48
CA LEU A 44 -5.12 1.50 -4.82
C LEU A 44 -3.99 1.74 -5.83
N ALA A 45 -2.92 2.38 -5.38
CA ALA A 45 -1.72 2.54 -6.21
C ALA A 45 -1.15 1.17 -6.61
N PRO A 46 -0.85 0.93 -7.89
CA PRO A 46 -0.39 -0.37 -8.38
C PRO A 46 1.09 -0.57 -8.04
N VAL A 47 1.37 -0.98 -6.81
CA VAL A 47 2.72 -1.32 -6.33
C VAL A 47 2.83 -2.82 -6.07
N GLU A 48 4.03 -3.36 -6.26
CA GLU A 48 4.35 -4.73 -5.82
C GLU A 48 3.96 -4.87 -4.35
N THR A 49 3.18 -5.90 -4.02
CA THR A 49 2.71 -6.14 -2.65
C THR A 49 2.98 -7.58 -2.27
N ILE A 50 3.67 -7.75 -1.14
CA ILE A 50 3.90 -9.05 -0.52
C ILE A 50 2.65 -9.40 0.30
N ALA A 51 1.99 -10.50 -0.06
CA ALA A 51 0.87 -11.04 0.70
C ALA A 51 1.40 -11.90 1.86
N CYS A 52 1.49 -11.31 3.05
CA CYS A 52 2.03 -11.97 4.24
C CYS A 52 1.52 -11.26 5.50
N ASP A 53 1.38 -12.02 6.59
CA ASP A 53 1.19 -11.45 7.93
C ASP A 53 2.53 -11.01 8.53
N VAL A 54 2.50 -10.00 9.40
CA VAL A 54 3.72 -9.41 10.03
C VAL A 54 4.09 -10.05 11.35
#